data_AF-A0A8J4VQ81-F1
#
_entry.id   AF-A0A8J4VQ81-F1
#
_cell.length_a   1.000
_cell.length_b   1.000
_cell.length_c   1.000
_cell.angle_alpha   90.00
_cell.angle_beta   90.00
_cell.angle_gamma   90.00
#
_symmetry.space_group_name_H-M   'P 1'
#
loop_
_entity.id
_entity.type
_entity.pdbx_description
1 polymer ?
#
loop_
_entity_poly.entity_id
_entity_poly.type
_entity_poly.pdbx_seq_one_letter_code
_entity_poly.pdbx_strand_id
1 'polypeptide(L)'
;MYQHQLAKKGEQFIDLPYVVKGMDVSFSGILSYIEATAVEKLKNNECTPADLCYSLQEIVFAMLVEITEREMAHCDMKDVLIVGGVGCNECLQEMMRTMCSERGGKLFATDDRYCIDNRAMIAYTGLLAYVRGMVTPLEESTFTQRFHTDEVHAIWRQKKEPSNMIGLMQESS
;
A
#
# COMPACT_ATOMS: atom_id res chain seq x y z
N MET A 1 -11.55 -4.76 10.80
CA MET A 1 -12.48 -5.88 10.55
C MET A 1 -13.95 -5.51 10.83
N TYR A 2 -14.28 -4.99 12.03
CA TYR A 2 -15.66 -4.58 12.37
C TYR A 2 -16.26 -3.53 11.42
N GLN A 3 -15.55 -2.45 11.13
CA GLN A 3 -16.01 -1.40 10.21
C GLN A 3 -16.30 -1.92 8.79
N HIS A 4 -15.52 -2.89 8.30
CA HIS A 4 -15.77 -3.50 6.99
C HIS A 4 -17.03 -4.38 6.98
N GLN A 5 -17.27 -5.13 8.04
CA GLN A 5 -18.52 -5.90 8.17
C GLN A 5 -19.75 -5.00 8.32
N LEU A 6 -19.60 -3.84 8.95
CA LEU A 6 -20.65 -2.82 9.00
C LEU A 6 -20.87 -2.14 7.66
N ALA A 7 -19.81 -1.80 6.93
CA ALA A 7 -19.89 -1.18 5.61
C ALA A 7 -20.70 -2.02 4.62
N LYS A 8 -20.60 -3.36 4.68
CA LYS A 8 -21.42 -4.28 3.87
C LYS A 8 -22.93 -4.18 4.10
N LYS A 9 -23.36 -3.53 5.19
CA LYS A 9 -24.77 -3.31 5.56
C LYS A 9 -25.24 -1.87 5.30
N GLY A 10 -24.36 -0.99 4.82
CA GLY A 10 -24.75 0.37 4.45
C GLY A 10 -25.57 0.34 3.18
N GLU A 11 -26.62 1.14 3.14
CA GLU A 11 -27.55 1.26 2.01
C GLU A 11 -27.51 2.68 1.42
N GLN A 12 -27.10 3.68 2.21
CA GLN A 12 -27.05 5.07 1.81
C GLN A 12 -25.61 5.59 1.73
N PHE A 13 -25.31 6.28 0.63
CA PHE A 13 -24.08 7.06 0.50
C PHE A 13 -24.24 8.45 1.14
N ILE A 14 -23.27 8.82 1.97
CA ILE A 14 -23.18 10.09 2.68
C ILE A 14 -21.96 10.82 2.13
N ASP A 15 -22.18 12.04 1.65
CA ASP A 15 -21.09 12.86 1.14
C ASP A 15 -20.08 13.21 2.26
N LEU A 16 -18.81 12.87 2.04
CA LEU A 16 -17.70 13.11 2.94
C LEU A 16 -16.61 13.92 2.22
N PRO A 17 -15.77 14.67 2.95
CA PRO A 17 -14.70 15.44 2.34
C PRO A 17 -13.74 14.56 1.52
N TYR A 18 -13.63 14.85 0.21
CA TYR A 18 -12.67 14.21 -0.68
C TYR A 18 -11.42 15.09 -0.80
N VAL A 19 -10.31 14.71 -0.15
CA VAL A 19 -9.13 15.60 0.01
C VAL A 19 -7.88 14.97 -0.60
N VAL A 20 -7.74 15.12 -1.91
CA VAL A 20 -6.53 14.76 -2.68
C VAL A 20 -5.81 16.04 -3.12
N LYS A 21 -4.50 16.10 -2.93
CA LYS A 21 -3.63 17.21 -3.37
C LYS A 21 -2.45 16.67 -4.14
N GLY A 22 -2.53 16.70 -5.48
CA GLY A 22 -1.50 16.10 -6.33
C GLY A 22 -1.47 14.58 -6.16
N MET A 23 -0.39 14.06 -5.59
CA MET A 23 -0.19 12.64 -5.28
C MET A 23 -0.42 12.31 -3.79
N ASP A 24 -0.73 13.32 -2.97
CA ASP A 24 -0.96 13.18 -1.54
C ASP A 24 -2.45 13.13 -1.18
N VAL A 25 -2.77 12.41 -0.10
CA VAL A 25 -4.10 12.34 0.50
C VAL A 25 -4.09 12.91 1.92
N SER A 26 -5.19 13.53 2.35
CA SER A 26 -5.37 13.98 3.73
C SER A 26 -6.61 13.39 4.38
N PHE A 27 -6.42 12.66 5.48
CA PHE A 27 -7.51 12.04 6.24
C PHE A 27 -8.03 12.88 7.40
N SER A 28 -7.31 13.94 7.80
CA SER A 28 -7.69 14.77 8.94
C SER A 28 -9.02 15.50 8.71
N GLY A 29 -9.26 15.99 7.48
CA GLY A 29 -10.52 16.64 7.14
C GLY A 29 -11.73 15.70 7.24
N ILE A 30 -11.55 14.43 6.87
CA ILE A 30 -12.57 13.39 6.99
C ILE A 30 -12.87 13.13 8.47
N LEU A 31 -11.83 12.98 9.31
CA LEU A 31 -12.00 12.76 10.74
C LEU A 31 -12.78 13.91 11.39
N SER A 32 -12.37 15.16 11.13
CA SER A 32 -13.05 16.33 11.69
C SER A 32 -14.52 16.44 11.22
N TYR A 33 -14.82 16.09 9.97
CA TYR A 33 -16.21 16.04 9.48
C TYR A 33 -17.03 14.99 10.21
N ILE A 34 -16.46 13.79 10.41
CA ILE A 34 -17.15 12.72 11.14
C ILE A 34 -17.45 13.16 12.58
N GLU A 35 -16.47 13.75 13.27
CA GLU A 35 -16.64 14.23 14.65
C GLU A 35 -17.67 15.35 14.79
N ALA A 36 -17.72 16.28 13.83
CA ALA A 36 -18.62 17.44 13.89
C ALA A 36 -20.03 17.15 13.35
N THR A 37 -20.13 16.55 12.16
CA THR A 37 -21.39 16.47 11.41
C THR A 37 -22.00 15.08 11.44
N ALA A 38 -21.20 14.02 11.30
CA ALA A 38 -21.74 12.66 11.27
C ALA A 38 -22.33 12.24 12.63
N VAL A 39 -21.74 12.70 13.74
CA VAL A 39 -22.28 12.45 15.09
C VAL A 39 -23.68 13.06 15.27
N GLU A 40 -23.92 14.27 14.75
CA GLU A 40 -25.24 14.90 14.80
C GLU A 40 -26.25 14.15 13.93
N LYS A 41 -25.86 13.78 12.71
CA LYS A 41 -26.71 13.00 11.80
C LYS A 41 -27.10 11.63 12.38
N LEU A 42 -26.17 10.97 13.09
CA LEU A 42 -26.46 9.72 13.78
C LEU A 42 -27.46 9.92 14.93
N LYS A 43 -27.33 11.00 15.70
CA LYS A 43 -28.27 11.32 16.79
C LYS A 43 -29.67 11.63 16.26
N ASN A 44 -29.76 12.26 15.09
CA ASN A 44 -31.03 12.60 14.45
C ASN A 44 -31.66 11.44 13.65
N ASN A 45 -31.03 10.25 13.62
CA ASN A 45 -31.42 9.12 12.77
C ASN A 45 -31.46 9.46 11.26
N GLU A 46 -30.65 10.42 10.82
CA GLU A 46 -30.52 10.78 9.40
C GLU A 46 -29.62 9.79 8.63
N CYS A 47 -28.81 9.01 9.34
CA CYS A 47 -27.99 7.95 8.78
C CYS A 47 -27.70 6.88 9.83
N THR A 48 -27.28 5.70 9.37
CA THR A 48 -26.83 4.63 10.27
C THR A 48 -25.30 4.59 10.37
N PRO A 49 -24.74 3.96 11.43
CA PRO A 49 -23.31 3.69 11.49
C PRO A 49 -22.80 2.86 10.30
N ALA A 50 -23.66 2.02 9.70
CA ALA A 50 -23.33 1.22 8.54
C ALA A 50 -23.15 2.08 7.29
N ASP A 51 -24.06 3.03 7.05
CA ASP A 51 -23.99 4.00 5.93
C ASP A 51 -22.72 4.86 6.01
N LEU A 52 -22.34 5.30 7.22
CA LEU A 52 -21.10 6.03 7.43
C LEU A 52 -19.86 5.18 7.15
N CYS A 53 -19.83 3.91 7.62
CA CYS A 53 -18.73 3.01 7.35
C CYS A 53 -18.60 2.72 5.85
N TYR A 54 -19.73 2.56 5.16
CA TYR A 54 -19.80 2.37 3.72
C TYR A 54 -19.23 3.58 2.99
N SER A 55 -19.78 4.77 3.23
CA SER A 55 -19.37 6.01 2.57
C SER A 55 -17.91 6.36 2.84
N LEU A 56 -17.42 6.09 4.05
CA LEU A 56 -16.02 6.28 4.42
C LEU A 56 -15.09 5.37 3.61
N GLN A 57 -15.46 4.08 3.42
CA GLN A 57 -14.66 3.16 2.62
C GLN A 57 -14.61 3.60 1.17
N GLU A 58 -15.77 3.93 0.58
CA GLU A 58 -15.84 4.38 -0.81
C GLU A 58 -14.97 5.62 -1.04
N ILE A 59 -15.10 6.65 -0.19
CA ILE A 59 -14.32 7.90 -0.34
C ILE A 59 -12.83 7.66 -0.14
N VAL A 60 -12.43 6.99 0.94
CA VAL A 60 -11.01 6.76 1.25
C VAL A 60 -10.36 5.89 0.17
N PHE A 61 -11.02 4.82 -0.27
CA PHE A 61 -10.46 3.94 -1.29
C PHE A 61 -10.45 4.60 -2.67
N ALA A 62 -11.47 5.39 -3.01
CA ALA A 62 -11.44 6.19 -4.23
C ALA A 62 -10.26 7.18 -4.23
N MET A 63 -9.97 7.84 -3.10
CA MET A 63 -8.80 8.71 -2.96
C MET A 63 -7.48 7.96 -3.17
N LEU A 64 -7.36 6.75 -2.61
CA LEU A 64 -6.17 5.91 -2.78
C LEU A 64 -6.01 5.42 -4.22
N VAL A 65 -7.10 5.04 -4.89
CA VAL A 65 -7.10 4.63 -6.29
C VAL A 65 -6.69 5.80 -7.18
N GLU A 66 -7.23 7.00 -6.94
CA GLU A 66 -6.89 8.22 -7.70
C GLU A 66 -5.39 8.53 -7.64
N ILE A 67 -4.80 8.58 -6.43
CA ILE A 67 -3.36 8.87 -6.32
C ILE A 67 -2.51 7.76 -6.92
N THR A 68 -2.93 6.50 -6.78
CA THR A 68 -2.20 5.35 -7.35
C THR A 68 -2.23 5.40 -8.88
N GLU A 69 -3.37 5.73 -9.47
CA GLU A 69 -3.49 5.89 -10.91
C GLU A 69 -2.61 7.04 -11.43
N ARG A 70 -2.58 8.17 -10.72
CA ARG A 70 -1.69 9.30 -11.05
C ARG A 70 -0.22 8.89 -11.04
N GLU A 71 0.20 8.16 -10.01
CA GLU A 71 1.57 7.64 -9.89
C GLU A 71 1.92 6.63 -10.98
N MET A 72 0.99 5.72 -11.30
CA MET A 72 1.17 4.77 -12.40
C MET A 72 1.41 5.49 -13.73
N ALA A 73 0.63 6.53 -14.01
CA ALA A 73 0.82 7.34 -15.21
C ALA A 73 2.16 8.10 -15.20
N HIS A 74 2.61 8.56 -14.03
CA HIS A 74 3.87 9.27 -13.88
C HIS A 74 5.10 8.36 -14.07
N CYS A 75 5.04 7.13 -13.55
CA CYS A 75 6.13 6.17 -13.58
C CYS A 75 6.11 5.21 -14.79
N ASP A 76 5.15 5.38 -15.71
CA ASP A 76 4.88 4.46 -16.83
C ASP A 76 4.75 2.99 -16.39
N MET A 77 4.01 2.78 -15.29
CA MET A 77 3.76 1.46 -14.71
C MET A 77 2.34 0.99 -15.04
N LYS A 78 2.20 -0.31 -15.27
CA LYS A 78 0.91 -0.96 -15.57
C LYS A 78 0.39 -1.79 -14.40
N ASP A 79 1.29 -2.35 -13.61
CA ASP A 79 0.92 -3.25 -12.53
C ASP A 79 0.98 -2.55 -11.17
N VAL A 80 0.06 -2.91 -10.28
CA VAL A 80 0.02 -2.44 -8.90
C VAL A 80 0.20 -3.61 -7.96
N LEU A 81 1.04 -3.43 -6.93
CA LEU A 81 1.16 -4.34 -5.80
C LEU A 81 0.61 -3.64 -4.56
N ILE A 82 -0.39 -4.23 -3.93
CA ILE A 82 -0.91 -3.73 -2.65
C ILE A 82 -0.37 -4.60 -1.52
N VAL A 83 0.25 -3.93 -0.54
CA VAL A 83 0.80 -4.52 0.69
C VAL A 83 0.22 -3.80 1.93
N GLY A 84 0.50 -4.34 3.11
CA GLY A 84 0.02 -3.77 4.37
C GLY A 84 -1.37 -4.27 4.77
N GLY A 85 -1.71 -4.15 6.06
CA GLY A 85 -2.95 -4.71 6.61
C GLY A 85 -4.24 -4.13 6.01
N VAL A 86 -4.22 -2.89 5.51
CA VAL A 86 -5.35 -2.29 4.79
C VAL A 86 -5.52 -2.89 3.39
N GLY A 87 -4.43 -3.39 2.81
CA GLY A 87 -4.43 -4.06 1.51
C GLY A 87 -5.24 -5.35 1.45
N CYS A 88 -5.55 -5.95 2.60
CA CYS A 88 -6.43 -7.11 2.72
C CYS A 88 -7.92 -6.75 2.58
N ASN A 89 -8.28 -5.47 2.43
CA ASN A 89 -9.68 -5.07 2.27
C ASN A 89 -10.21 -5.42 0.86
N GLU A 90 -11.25 -6.24 0.80
CA GLU A 90 -11.85 -6.71 -0.46
C GLU A 90 -12.36 -5.57 -1.35
N CYS A 91 -12.93 -4.51 -0.76
CA CYS A 91 -13.43 -3.36 -1.52
C CYS A 91 -12.28 -2.58 -2.16
N LEU A 92 -11.21 -2.27 -1.40
CA LEU A 92 -10.02 -1.63 -1.94
C LEU A 92 -9.38 -2.46 -3.07
N GLN A 93 -9.25 -3.77 -2.87
CA GLN A 93 -8.72 -4.67 -3.90
C GLN A 93 -9.58 -4.66 -5.15
N GLU A 94 -10.90 -4.65 -5.03
CA GLU A 94 -11.81 -4.62 -6.18
C GLU A 94 -11.69 -3.31 -6.96
N MET A 95 -11.72 -2.17 -6.28
CA MET A 95 -11.58 -0.86 -6.93
C MET A 95 -10.22 -0.72 -7.66
N MET A 96 -9.14 -1.16 -7.02
CA MET A 96 -7.80 -1.16 -7.62
C MET A 96 -7.69 -2.13 -8.79
N ARG A 97 -8.34 -3.31 -8.71
CA ARG A 97 -8.36 -4.31 -9.78
C ARG A 97 -9.05 -3.76 -11.02
N THR A 98 -10.19 -3.11 -10.85
CA THR A 98 -10.92 -2.43 -11.93
C THR A 98 -10.04 -1.39 -12.60
N MET A 99 -9.48 -0.45 -11.83
CA MET A 99 -8.58 0.59 -12.34
C MET A 99 -7.37 0.00 -13.10
N CYS A 100 -6.70 -1.02 -12.55
CA CYS A 100 -5.57 -1.67 -13.23
C CYS A 100 -6.01 -2.32 -14.55
N SER A 101 -7.17 -2.98 -14.56
CA SER A 101 -7.68 -3.69 -15.74
C SER A 101 -8.02 -2.75 -16.89
N GLU A 102 -8.60 -1.58 -16.59
CA GLU A 102 -8.90 -0.54 -17.58
C GLU A 102 -7.64 0.02 -18.24
N ARG A 103 -6.50 -0.07 -17.57
CA ARG A 103 -5.18 0.35 -18.06
C ARG A 103 -4.37 -0.79 -18.69
N GLY A 104 -4.95 -1.98 -18.81
CA GLY A 104 -4.28 -3.17 -19.36
C GLY A 104 -3.19 -3.75 -18.46
N GLY A 105 -3.28 -3.48 -17.15
CA GLY A 105 -2.36 -3.97 -16.13
C GLY A 105 -3.00 -4.96 -15.17
N LYS A 106 -2.27 -5.32 -14.11
CA LYS A 106 -2.72 -6.30 -13.11
C LYS A 106 -2.55 -5.78 -11.70
N LEU A 107 -3.54 -6.09 -10.86
CA LEU A 107 -3.41 -5.98 -9.42
C LEU A 107 -2.81 -7.27 -8.86
N PHE A 108 -1.74 -7.12 -8.08
CA PHE A 108 -1.21 -8.15 -7.20
C PHE A 108 -1.59 -7.79 -5.76
N ALA A 109 -2.40 -8.64 -5.14
CA ALA A 109 -2.65 -8.59 -3.71
C ALA A 109 -1.87 -9.73 -3.05
N THR A 110 -0.98 -9.41 -2.10
CA THR A 110 -0.27 -10.44 -1.35
C THR A 110 -1.21 -11.15 -0.38
N ASP A 111 -0.96 -12.45 -0.14
CA ASP A 111 -1.65 -13.25 0.88
C ASP A 111 -1.57 -12.54 2.24
N ASP A 112 -2.66 -12.54 3.01
CA ASP A 112 -2.78 -11.89 4.32
C ASP A 112 -1.58 -12.16 5.24
N ARG A 113 -0.99 -13.36 5.16
CA ARG A 113 0.17 -13.78 5.96
C ARG A 113 1.44 -12.99 5.68
N TYR A 114 1.55 -12.40 4.48
CA TYR A 114 2.69 -11.58 4.05
C TYR A 114 2.38 -10.08 4.01
N CYS A 115 1.11 -9.70 4.04
CA CYS A 115 0.68 -8.30 4.10
C CYS A 115 0.82 -7.68 5.51
N ILE A 116 0.87 -8.51 6.55
CA ILE A 116 1.05 -8.06 7.94
C ILE A 116 2.54 -8.05 8.29
N ASP A 117 2.97 -7.12 9.13
CA ASP A 117 4.33 -7.03 9.64
C ASP A 117 4.81 -8.39 10.16
N ASN A 118 5.81 -8.95 9.47
CA ASN A 118 6.33 -10.27 9.78
C ASN A 118 7.86 -10.28 9.72
N ARG A 119 8.48 -11.16 10.51
CA ARG A 119 9.95 -11.28 10.53
C ARG A 119 10.52 -11.81 9.20
N ALA A 120 9.71 -12.50 8.40
CA ALA A 120 10.18 -13.08 7.15
C ALA A 120 10.50 -12.00 6.10
N MET A 121 9.73 -10.91 6.03
CA MET A 121 10.01 -9.80 5.10
C MET A 121 11.35 -9.11 5.43
N ILE A 122 11.67 -8.98 6.71
CA ILE A 122 12.94 -8.41 7.18
C ILE A 122 14.09 -9.37 6.87
N ALA A 123 13.93 -10.65 7.21
CA ALA A 123 14.95 -11.66 6.95
C ALA A 123 15.23 -11.82 5.44
N TYR A 124 14.19 -11.81 4.61
CA TYR A 124 14.32 -11.95 3.16
C TYR A 124 14.99 -10.73 2.53
N THR A 125 14.61 -9.51 2.91
CA THR A 125 15.26 -8.28 2.43
C THR A 125 16.73 -8.23 2.86
N GLY A 126 17.03 -8.59 4.11
CA GLY A 126 18.41 -8.70 4.60
C GLY A 126 19.22 -9.76 3.86
N LEU A 127 18.63 -10.92 3.56
CA LEU A 127 19.26 -11.96 2.74
C LEU A 127 19.56 -11.45 1.33
N LEU A 128 18.60 -10.79 0.67
CA LEU A 128 18.78 -10.22 -0.67
C LEU A 128 19.90 -9.17 -0.70
N ALA A 129 20.03 -8.35 0.34
CA ALA A 129 21.11 -7.40 0.48
C ALA A 129 22.46 -8.11 0.71
N TYR A 130 22.49 -9.08 1.62
CA TYR A 130 23.70 -9.82 1.99
C TYR A 130 24.30 -10.61 0.82
N VAL A 131 23.47 -11.32 0.03
CA VAL A 131 23.95 -12.05 -1.15
C VAL A 131 24.50 -11.14 -2.26
N ARG A 132 24.25 -9.83 -2.15
CA ARG A 132 24.80 -8.79 -3.03
C ARG A 132 25.99 -8.04 -2.40
N GLY A 133 26.48 -8.51 -1.27
CA GLY A 133 27.66 -7.97 -0.59
C GLY A 133 27.39 -6.79 0.33
N MET A 134 26.13 -6.44 0.59
CA MET A 134 25.80 -5.42 1.59
C MET A 134 25.91 -6.03 2.99
N VAL A 135 26.80 -5.47 3.80
CA VAL A 135 27.01 -5.84 5.21
C VAL A 135 27.07 -4.56 6.01
N THR A 136 26.40 -4.54 7.16
CA THR A 136 26.43 -3.41 8.10
C THR A 136 27.30 -3.79 9.30
N PRO A 137 28.38 -3.06 9.59
CA PRO A 137 29.14 -3.23 10.83
C PRO A 137 28.25 -3.07 12.07
N LEU A 138 28.63 -3.70 13.18
CA LEU A 138 27.80 -3.67 14.39
C LEU A 138 27.67 -2.24 14.95
N GLU A 139 28.75 -1.47 14.89
CA GLU A 139 28.83 -0.07 15.26
C GLU A 139 27.92 0.84 14.42
N GLU A 140 27.59 0.44 13.19
CA GLU A 140 26.69 1.15 12.26
C GLU A 140 25.26 0.61 12.32
N SER A 141 25.01 -0.47 13.06
CA SER A 141 23.69 -1.09 13.21
C SER A 141 22.80 -0.32 14.20
N THR A 142 22.64 0.98 13.95
CA THR A 142 21.84 1.91 14.75
C THR A 142 20.36 1.86 14.33
N PHE A 143 19.50 2.59 15.03
CA PHE A 143 18.08 2.71 14.68
C PHE A 143 17.71 4.16 14.34
N THR A 144 16.79 4.33 13.40
CA THR A 144 16.16 5.62 13.10
C THR A 144 14.64 5.45 13.07
N GLN A 145 13.92 6.37 13.70
CA GLN A 145 12.45 6.36 13.67
C GLN A 145 11.88 6.92 12.36
N ARG A 146 12.68 7.66 11.60
CA ARG A 146 12.28 8.35 10.37
C ARG A 146 13.13 7.84 9.22
N PHE A 147 13.08 6.54 8.98
CA PHE A 147 13.83 5.94 7.89
C PHE A 147 13.09 6.21 6.57
N HIS A 148 13.67 7.03 5.70
CA HIS A 148 13.06 7.29 4.40
C HIS A 148 13.42 6.19 3.38
N THR A 149 12.48 5.89 2.49
CA THR A 149 12.64 4.79 1.51
C THR A 149 13.71 5.04 0.46
N ASP A 150 14.09 6.31 0.23
CA ASP A 150 15.14 6.73 -0.68
C ASP A 150 16.54 6.73 -0.06
N GLU A 151 16.66 6.56 1.26
CA GLU A 151 17.95 6.40 1.95
C GLU A 151 18.61 5.04 1.67
N VAL A 152 17.85 4.06 1.17
CA VAL A 152 18.35 2.70 0.90
C VAL A 152 18.60 2.50 -0.58
N HIS A 153 19.87 2.28 -0.95
CA HIS A 153 20.20 1.85 -2.31
C HIS A 153 19.88 0.36 -2.49
N ALA A 154 18.80 0.05 -3.22
CA ALA A 154 18.31 -1.31 -3.44
C ALA A 154 19.16 -2.10 -4.45
N ILE A 155 20.40 -2.45 -4.10
CA ILE A 155 21.37 -3.15 -4.96
C ILE A 155 20.87 -4.51 -5.49
N TRP A 156 19.90 -5.12 -4.80
CA TRP A 156 19.29 -6.39 -5.21
C TRP A 156 18.36 -6.28 -6.42
N ARG A 157 17.96 -5.07 -6.82
CA ARG A 157 17.15 -4.84 -8.04
C ARG A 157 17.99 -4.80 -9.32
N GLN A 158 19.31 -4.67 -9.22
CA GLN A 158 20.18 -4.63 -10.41
C GLN A 158 20.25 -6.01 -11.07
N LYS A 159 19.93 -6.07 -12.37
CA LYS A 159 20.16 -7.27 -13.18
C LYS A 159 21.67 -7.52 -13.25
N LYS A 160 22.10 -8.77 -13.05
CA LYS A 160 23.50 -9.16 -13.28
C LYS A 160 23.79 -8.91 -14.76
N GLU A 161 24.73 -8.02 -15.07
CA GLU A 161 25.39 -8.01 -16.38
C GLU A 161 25.93 -9.44 -16.64
N PRO A 162 25.66 -10.05 -17.80
CA PRO A 162 26.12 -11.40 -18.11
C PRO A 162 27.62 -11.40 -18.47
N SER A 163 28.49 -11.02 -17.54
CA SER A 163 29.94 -11.10 -17.71
C SER A 163 30.61 -11.37 -16.37
N ASN A 164 30.69 -12.66 -16.00
CA ASN A 164 31.80 -13.30 -15.27
C ASN A 164 31.40 -14.71 -14.80
N MET A 165 30.91 -15.53 -15.72
CA MET A 165 30.78 -16.99 -15.53
C MET A 165 31.77 -17.74 -16.43
N ILE A 166 32.98 -17.20 -16.61
CA ILE A 166 34.09 -17.86 -17.33
C ILE A 166 35.29 -18.15 -16.40
N GLY A 167 35.33 -17.56 -15.19
CA GLY A 167 36.51 -17.66 -14.30
C GLY A 167 36.59 -18.88 -13.38
N LEU A 168 35.64 -19.81 -13.39
CA LEU A 168 35.61 -20.95 -12.43
C LEU A 168 35.66 -22.34 -13.09
N MET A 169 35.95 -22.42 -14.40
CA MET A 169 36.13 -23.70 -15.12
C MET A 169 37.54 -23.86 -15.73
N GLN A 170 38.56 -23.15 -15.24
CA GLN A 170 39.95 -23.30 -15.71
C GLN A 170 40.97 -23.69 -14.64
N GLU A 171 40.57 -23.93 -13.39
CA GLU A 171 41.44 -24.55 -12.38
C GLU A 171 40.99 -25.99 -12.09
N SER A 172 40.90 -26.81 -13.15
CA SER A 172 40.82 -28.27 -13.05
C SER A 172 41.33 -28.89 -14.34
N SER A 173 42.61 -28.74 -14.62
CA SER A 173 43.33 -29.48 -15.67
C SER A 173 44.76 -29.74 -15.21
#